data_AF-A0A9Q0JPZ0-F1
#
_entry.id   AF-A0A9Q0JPZ0-F1
#
_cell.length_a   1.000
_cell.length_b   1.000
_cell.length_c   1.000
_cell.angle_alpha   90.00
_cell.angle_beta   90.00
_cell.angle_gamma   90.00
#
_symmetry.space_group_name_H-M   'P 1'
#
loop_
_entity.id
_entity.type
_entity.pdbx_description
1 polymer ?
#
loop_
_entity_poly.entity_id
_entity_poly.type
_entity_poly.pdbx_seq_one_letter_code
_entity_poly.pdbx_strand_id
1 'polypeptide(L)'
;MPSLIVIFGLLGNITTGLVYLSPAKTFWRIVKNRSTEDFESIPYICKLLNAYWWVYYGIIKPNSVLVATVNGFGAVLEISYVLLFLLFAPPQAKARTAILCGILDVAFPAAAILVMQLFLQRDARIDAAGLMYLMVPDFFLGQHSWFYSLVDGSDSLVDGSERESLIPVSDQLA
;
A
#
# COMPACT_ATOMS: atom_id res chain seq x y z
N MET A 1 28.03 22.57 14.85
CA MET A 1 26.86 23.00 14.05
C MET A 1 26.38 21.79 13.26
N PRO A 2 25.12 21.36 13.39
CA PRO A 2 24.60 20.31 12.51
C PRO A 2 24.73 20.77 11.05
N SER A 3 25.16 19.86 10.17
CA SER A 3 25.29 20.17 8.75
C SER A 3 23.91 20.42 8.13
N LEU A 4 23.87 21.23 7.08
CA LEU A 4 22.63 21.57 6.37
C LEU A 4 21.84 20.32 5.93
N ILE A 5 22.55 19.25 5.57
CA ILE A 5 22.01 17.93 5.22
C ILE A 5 21.20 17.32 6.38
N VAL A 6 21.70 17.41 7.62
CA VAL A 6 21.00 16.87 8.79
C VAL A 6 19.75 17.68 9.09
N ILE A 7 19.81 19.01 8.97
CA ILE A 7 18.65 19.90 9.19
C ILE A 7 17.53 19.58 8.20
N PHE A 8 17.83 19.54 6.90
CA PHE A 8 16.85 19.18 5.89
C PHE A 8 16.36 17.74 6.04
N GLY A 9 17.23 16.81 6.43
CA GLY A 9 16.85 15.43 6.73
C GLY A 9 15.81 15.33 7.85
N LEU A 10 15.99 16.08 8.93
CA LEU A 10 15.04 16.13 10.05
C LEU A 10 13.72 16.79 9.66
N LEU A 11 13.75 17.90 8.92
CA LEU A 11 12.53 18.55 8.41
C LEU A 11 11.73 17.62 7.50
N GLY A 12 12.42 16.92 6.59
CA GLY A 12 11.81 15.91 5.71
C GLY A 12 11.23 14.72 6.48
N ASN A 13 11.89 14.28 7.55
CA ASN A 13 11.36 13.23 8.44
C ASN A 13 10.04 13.68 9.10
N ILE A 14 9.98 14.92 9.61
CA ILE A 14 8.78 15.47 10.25
C ILE A 14 7.62 15.55 9.26
N THR A 15 7.84 16.14 8.08
CA THR A 15 6.77 16.27 7.08
C THR A 15 6.27 14.92 6.58
N THR A 16 7.18 13.97 6.33
CA THR A 16 6.83 12.60 5.92
C THR A 16 6.07 11.87 7.03
N GLY A 17 6.45 12.04 8.30
CA GLY A 17 5.72 11.49 9.44
C GLY A 17 4.27 12.01 9.51
N LEU A 18 4.06 13.30 9.22
CA LEU A 18 2.71 13.87 9.13
C LEU A 18 1.90 13.28 7.96
N VAL A 19 2.54 13.00 6.82
CA VAL A 19 1.91 12.32 5.67
C VAL A 19 1.45 10.92 6.04
N TYR A 20 2.27 10.14 6.77
CA TYR A 20 1.87 8.83 7.27
C TYR A 20 0.68 8.88 8.23
N LEU A 21 0.48 9.99 8.94
CA LEU A 21 -0.69 10.21 9.80
C LEU A 21 -1.95 10.65 9.05
N SER A 22 -1.86 11.02 7.77
CA SER A 22 -3.02 11.48 6.99
C SER A 22 -4.22 10.52 6.98
N PRO A 23 -4.06 9.17 6.95
CA PRO A 23 -5.19 8.25 6.96
C PRO A 23 -5.81 8.06 8.36
N ALA A 24 -5.24 8.64 9.42
CA ALA A 24 -5.71 8.45 10.79
C ALA A 24 -7.18 8.84 10.95
N LYS A 25 -7.63 9.91 10.27
CA LYS A 25 -9.04 10.34 10.29
C LYS A 25 -9.96 9.30 9.63
N THR A 26 -9.50 8.66 8.55
CA THR A 26 -10.23 7.59 7.86
C THR A 26 -10.38 6.36 8.76
N PHE A 27 -9.28 5.91 9.39
CA PHE A 27 -9.35 4.78 10.31
C PHE A 27 -10.14 5.06 11.57
N TRP A 28 -10.13 6.31 12.06
CA TRP A 28 -11.01 6.72 13.15
C TRP A 28 -12.49 6.55 12.79
N ARG A 29 -12.88 6.86 11.54
CA ARG A 29 -14.24 6.61 11.03
C ARG A 29 -14.56 5.10 10.98
N ILE A 30 -13.62 4.27 10.52
CA ILE A 30 -13.78 2.80 10.51
C ILE A 30 -14.03 2.26 11.92
N VAL A 31 -13.24 2.71 12.90
CA VAL A 31 -13.40 2.29 14.30
C VAL A 31 -14.76 2.74 14.86
N LYS A 32 -15.15 3.99 14.58
CA LYS A 32 -16.42 4.56 15.05
C LYS A 32 -17.63 3.86 14.45
N ASN A 33 -17.59 3.56 13.16
CA ASN A 33 -18.71 2.96 12.42
C ASN A 33 -18.68 1.43 12.46
N ARG A 34 -17.60 0.84 12.99
CA ARG A 34 -17.38 -0.62 13.11
C ARG A 34 -17.50 -1.35 11.75
N SER A 35 -17.23 -0.62 10.66
CA SER A 35 -17.33 -1.07 9.28
C SER A 35 -16.23 -0.38 8.48
N THR A 36 -15.63 -1.12 7.54
CA THR A 36 -14.68 -0.54 6.56
C THR A 36 -15.38 0.25 5.46
N GLU A 37 -16.71 0.31 5.45
CA GLU A 37 -17.48 0.95 4.36
C GLU A 37 -16.94 0.47 3.00
N ASP A 38 -16.74 1.38 2.05
CA ASP A 38 -16.14 1.09 0.73
C ASP A 38 -14.62 1.34 0.70
N PHE A 39 -13.96 1.40 1.87
CA PHE A 39 -12.51 1.59 1.91
C PHE A 39 -11.79 0.30 1.50
N GLU A 40 -10.76 0.45 0.66
CA GLU A 40 -9.89 -0.65 0.24
C GLU A 40 -8.63 -0.75 1.12
N SER A 41 -8.15 -1.98 1.35
CA SER A 41 -6.93 -2.24 2.11
C SER A 41 -5.64 -2.20 1.30
N ILE A 42 -5.74 -2.32 -0.03
CA ILE A 42 -4.61 -2.43 -0.96
C ILE A 42 -3.61 -1.28 -0.78
N PRO A 43 -4.02 0.00 -0.71
CA PRO A 43 -3.07 1.10 -0.57
C PRO A 43 -2.18 1.01 0.68
N TYR A 44 -2.69 0.43 1.77
CA TYR A 44 -1.95 0.32 3.05
C TYR A 44 -0.96 -0.86 3.02
N ILE A 45 -1.36 -2.01 2.47
CA ILE A 45 -0.48 -3.15 2.20
C ILE A 45 0.69 -2.71 1.31
N CYS A 46 0.40 -2.00 0.23
CA CYS A 46 1.42 -1.55 -0.71
C CYS A 46 2.38 -0.52 -0.11
N LYS A 47 1.87 0.41 0.70
CA LYS A 47 2.70 1.36 1.45
C LYS A 47 3.57 0.65 2.48
N LEU A 48 3.07 -0.38 3.14
CA LEU A 48 3.82 -1.19 4.09
C LEU A 48 4.99 -1.91 3.39
N LEU A 49 4.74 -2.56 2.26
CA LEU A 49 5.78 -3.17 1.42
C LEU A 49 6.86 -2.16 1.02
N ASN A 50 6.45 -0.96 0.58
CA ASN A 50 7.38 0.12 0.25
C ASN A 50 8.24 0.52 1.47
N ALA A 51 7.62 0.67 2.63
CA ALA A 51 8.31 1.03 3.86
C ALA A 51 9.36 -0.03 4.27
N TYR A 52 9.08 -1.33 4.09
CA TYR A 52 10.06 -2.39 4.34
C TYR A 52 11.31 -2.26 3.49
N TRP A 53 11.16 -1.98 2.19
CA TRP A 53 12.31 -1.79 1.31
C TRP A 53 13.13 -0.57 1.68
N TRP A 54 12.49 0.53 2.06
CA TRP A 54 13.18 1.73 2.56
C TRP A 54 13.91 1.50 3.89
N VAL A 55 13.29 0.77 4.82
CA VAL A 55 13.94 0.39 6.09
C VAL A 55 15.13 -0.50 5.82
N TYR A 56 14.97 -1.54 5.00
CA TYR A 56 16.05 -2.45 4.63
C TYR A 56 17.21 -1.68 3.99
N TYR A 57 16.93 -0.86 2.98
CA TYR A 57 17.90 0.01 2.31
C TYR A 57 18.63 0.94 3.29
N GLY A 58 17.91 1.63 4.16
CA GLY A 58 18.48 2.57 5.12
C GLY A 58 19.36 1.90 6.19
N ILE A 59 19.12 0.62 6.50
CA ILE A 59 19.95 -0.19 7.40
C ILE A 59 21.24 -0.64 6.71
N ILE A 60 21.15 -1.13 5.47
CA ILE A 60 22.31 -1.69 4.78
C ILE A 60 23.24 -0.61 4.19
N LYS A 61 22.69 0.56 3.82
CA LYS A 61 23.44 1.65 3.23
C LYS A 61 24.07 2.56 4.31
N PRO A 62 25.39 2.81 4.26
CA PRO A 62 26.05 3.73 5.18
C PRO A 62 25.40 5.12 5.19
N ASN A 63 25.38 5.77 6.37
CA ASN A 63 24.89 7.14 6.57
C ASN A 63 23.42 7.38 6.17
N SER A 64 22.60 6.33 6.05
CA SER A 64 21.19 6.43 5.62
C SER A 64 20.19 6.17 6.75
N VAL A 65 20.62 6.32 8.01
CA VAL A 65 19.80 6.03 9.20
C VAL A 65 18.53 6.87 9.26
N LEU A 66 18.58 8.16 8.88
CA LEU A 66 17.41 9.04 8.84
C LEU A 66 16.31 8.55 7.88
N VAL A 67 16.67 7.75 6.86
CA VAL A 67 15.72 7.14 5.94
C VAL A 67 15.07 5.92 6.58
N ALA A 68 15.86 5.10 7.29
CA ALA A 68 15.34 3.95 8.02
C ALA A 68 14.39 4.37 9.15
N THR A 69 14.67 5.47 9.85
CA THR A 69 13.85 5.92 10.99
C THR A 69 12.45 6.37 10.56
N VAL A 70 12.33 7.21 9.52
CA VAL A 70 11.02 7.69 9.07
C VAL A 70 10.17 6.59 8.46
N ASN A 71 10.78 5.70 7.67
CA ASN A 71 10.06 4.59 7.06
C ASN A 71 9.74 3.50 8.08
N GLY A 72 10.57 3.32 9.12
CA GLY A 72 10.25 2.45 10.24
C GLY A 72 9.04 2.94 11.02
N PHE A 73 8.96 4.25 11.29
CA PHE A 73 7.76 4.86 11.86
C PHE A 73 6.53 4.67 10.96
N GLY A 74 6.68 4.90 9.65
CA GLY A 74 5.64 4.64 8.66
C GLY A 74 5.16 3.20 8.67
N ALA A 75 6.07 2.22 8.70
CA ALA A 75 5.73 0.80 8.75
C ALA A 75 4.90 0.45 9.99
N VAL A 76 5.22 1.01 11.16
CA VAL A 76 4.42 0.80 12.39
C VAL A 76 3.00 1.34 12.21
N LEU A 77 2.84 2.53 11.61
CA LEU A 77 1.53 3.10 11.32
C LEU A 77 0.75 2.27 10.30
N GLU A 78 1.37 1.88 9.19
CA GLU A 78 0.70 1.07 8.15
C GLU A 78 0.31 -0.33 8.68
N ILE A 79 1.15 -0.96 9.52
CA ILE A 79 0.78 -2.19 10.24
C ILE A 79 -0.47 -1.95 11.09
N SER A 80 -0.51 -0.86 11.85
CA SER A 80 -1.67 -0.54 12.69
C SER A 80 -2.94 -0.35 11.87
N TYR A 81 -2.83 0.28 10.69
CA TYR A 81 -3.93 0.48 9.75
C TYR A 81 -4.42 -0.83 9.14
N VAL A 82 -3.52 -1.69 8.66
CA VAL A 82 -3.88 -3.02 8.14
C VAL A 82 -4.54 -3.88 9.22
N LEU A 83 -4.05 -3.82 10.47
CA LEU A 83 -4.67 -4.54 11.59
C LEU A 83 -6.08 -4.03 11.88
N LEU A 84 -6.29 -2.72 11.95
CA LEU A 84 -7.62 -2.13 12.14
C LEU A 84 -8.56 -2.53 10.99
N PHE A 85 -8.07 -2.54 9.76
CA PHE A 85 -8.85 -3.00 8.60
C PHE A 85 -9.28 -4.46 8.79
N LEU A 86 -8.35 -5.36 9.12
CA LEU A 86 -8.64 -6.79 9.35
C LEU A 86 -9.61 -7.03 10.51
N LEU A 87 -9.65 -6.15 11.51
CA LEU A 87 -10.61 -6.25 12.62
C LEU A 87 -12.03 -5.91 12.17
N PHE A 88 -12.22 -4.85 11.39
CA PHE A 88 -13.54 -4.31 11.04
C PHE A 88 -14.06 -4.69 9.66
N ALA A 89 -13.24 -5.28 8.79
CA ALA A 89 -13.63 -5.66 7.44
C ALA A 89 -14.65 -6.82 7.41
N PRO A 90 -15.54 -6.85 6.41
CA PRO A 90 -16.41 -7.99 6.15
C PRO A 90 -15.59 -9.24 5.79
N PRO A 91 -16.11 -10.46 5.98
CA PRO A 91 -15.33 -11.71 5.85
C PRO A 91 -14.59 -11.86 4.51
N GLN A 92 -15.23 -11.49 3.40
CA GLN A 92 -14.64 -11.56 2.06
C GLN A 92 -13.44 -10.61 1.90
N ALA A 93 -13.61 -9.34 2.26
CA ALA A 93 -12.54 -8.34 2.20
C ALA A 93 -11.41 -8.66 3.20
N LYS A 94 -11.75 -9.22 4.36
CA LYS A 94 -10.79 -9.67 5.38
C LYS A 94 -9.90 -10.81 4.85
N ALA A 95 -10.50 -11.81 4.21
CA ALA A 95 -9.75 -12.92 3.62
C ALA A 95 -8.81 -12.42 2.51
N ARG A 96 -9.30 -11.57 1.60
CA ARG A 96 -8.48 -10.96 0.55
C ARG A 96 -7.31 -10.16 1.14
N THR A 97 -7.59 -9.32 2.13
CA THR A 97 -6.57 -8.50 2.81
C THR A 97 -5.53 -9.36 3.52
N ALA A 98 -5.96 -10.41 4.22
CA ALA A 98 -5.05 -11.31 4.94
C ALA A 98 -4.14 -12.09 3.98
N ILE A 99 -4.68 -12.58 2.86
CA ILE A 99 -3.91 -13.27 1.81
C ILE A 99 -2.89 -12.31 1.19
N LEU A 100 -3.33 -11.10 0.79
CA LEU A 100 -2.44 -10.12 0.17
C LEU A 100 -1.33 -9.68 1.13
N CYS A 101 -1.65 -9.40 2.40
CA CYS A 101 -0.66 -9.07 3.42
C CYS A 101 0.31 -10.23 3.65
N GLY A 102 -0.18 -11.47 3.80
CA GLY A 102 0.69 -12.63 3.97
C GLY A 102 1.65 -12.85 2.79
N ILE A 103 1.19 -12.63 1.55
CA ILE A 103 2.03 -12.80 0.37
C ILE A 103 2.99 -11.61 0.19
N LEU A 104 2.48 -10.39 0.18
CA LEU A 104 3.22 -9.20 -0.23
C LEU A 104 4.05 -8.60 0.90
N ASP A 105 3.59 -8.65 2.15
CA ASP A 105 4.27 -8.02 3.29
C ASP A 105 5.10 -9.01 4.10
N VAL A 106 4.84 -10.32 3.99
CA VAL A 106 5.57 -11.36 4.76
C VAL A 106 6.40 -12.26 3.84
N ALA A 107 5.76 -13.02 2.95
CA ALA A 107 6.45 -14.04 2.17
C ALA A 107 7.43 -13.43 1.15
N PHE A 108 7.00 -12.43 0.39
CA PHE A 108 7.82 -11.80 -0.64
C PHE A 108 9.06 -11.07 -0.07
N PRO A 109 8.96 -10.18 0.94
CA PRO A 109 10.12 -9.50 1.49
C PRO A 109 11.09 -10.49 2.16
N ALA A 110 10.58 -11.50 2.88
CA ALA A 110 11.41 -12.51 3.51
C ALA A 110 12.19 -13.33 2.46
N ALA A 111 11.52 -13.80 1.41
CA ALA A 111 12.15 -14.56 0.34
C ALA A 111 13.18 -13.71 -0.42
N ALA A 112 12.83 -12.46 -0.76
CA ALA A 112 13.72 -11.56 -1.48
C ALA A 112 14.96 -11.20 -0.64
N ILE A 113 14.82 -10.91 0.65
CA ILE A 113 15.95 -10.68 1.56
C ILE A 113 16.82 -11.94 1.67
N LEU A 114 16.22 -13.13 1.80
CA LEU A 114 16.96 -14.39 1.87
C LEU A 114 17.78 -14.61 0.58
N VAL A 115 17.18 -14.43 -0.59
CA VAL A 115 17.87 -14.53 -1.89
C VAL A 115 19.01 -13.51 -1.98
N MET A 116 18.78 -12.26 -1.59
CA MET A 116 19.83 -11.24 -1.55
C MET A 116 20.98 -11.63 -0.63
N GLN A 117 20.68 -12.22 0.53
CA GLN A 117 21.70 -12.64 1.49
C GLN A 117 22.53 -13.84 1.01
N LEU A 118 21.93 -14.75 0.25
CA LEU A 118 22.59 -15.96 -0.24
C LEU A 118 23.38 -15.73 -1.53
N PHE A 119 22.87 -14.88 -2.44
CA PHE A 119 23.40 -14.77 -3.80
C PHE A 119 24.10 -13.44 -4.12
N LEU A 120 23.85 -12.36 -3.36
CA LEU A 120 24.43 -11.05 -3.66
C LEU A 120 25.53 -10.67 -2.66
N GLN A 121 26.59 -10.04 -3.14
CA GLN A 121 27.58 -9.34 -2.32
C GLN A 121 27.01 -8.03 -1.79
N ARG A 122 27.59 -7.49 -0.70
CA ARG A 122 27.01 -6.37 0.06
C ARG A 122 26.66 -5.15 -0.79
N ASP A 123 27.53 -4.77 -1.73
CA ASP A 123 27.30 -3.60 -2.58
C ASP A 123 26.14 -3.83 -3.56
N ALA A 124 26.09 -5.00 -4.19
CA ALA A 124 24.98 -5.40 -5.05
C ALA A 124 23.64 -5.51 -4.30
N ARG A 125 23.65 -5.82 -2.99
CA ARG A 125 22.42 -5.79 -2.15
C ARG A 125 21.86 -4.39 -1.99
N ILE A 126 22.74 -3.38 -1.86
CA ILE A 126 22.32 -1.98 -1.73
C ILE A 126 21.66 -1.52 -3.03
N ASP A 127 22.24 -1.87 -4.18
CA ASP A 127 21.70 -1.53 -5.49
C ASP A 127 20.38 -2.27 -5.77
N ALA A 128 20.31 -3.56 -5.46
CA ALA A 128 19.09 -4.36 -5.63
C ALA A 128 17.95 -3.87 -4.71
N ALA A 129 18.23 -3.57 -3.43
CA ALA A 129 17.25 -2.98 -2.53
C ALA A 129 16.82 -1.58 -3.03
N GLY A 130 17.78 -0.82 -3.58
CA GLY A 130 17.54 0.46 -4.25
C GLY A 130 16.53 0.35 -5.40
N LEU A 131 16.74 -0.64 -6.27
CA LEU A 131 15.89 -0.88 -7.43
C LEU A 131 14.50 -1.39 -7.02
N MET A 132 14.44 -2.29 -6.03
CA MET A 132 13.17 -2.82 -5.54
C MET A 132 12.28 -1.73 -4.94
N TYR A 133 12.84 -0.76 -4.21
CA TYR A 133 12.01 0.35 -3.71
C TYR A 133 11.55 1.29 -4.83
N LEU A 134 12.33 1.52 -5.89
CA LEU A 134 11.92 2.40 -6.99
C LEU A 134 10.79 1.80 -7.82
N MET A 135 10.79 0.49 -8.01
CA MET A 135 9.81 -0.21 -8.83
C MET A 135 8.41 -0.25 -8.18
N VAL A 136 8.35 -0.26 -6.85
CA VAL A 136 7.13 -0.39 -6.07
C VAL A 136 6.18 0.82 -6.33
N PRO A 137 6.57 2.09 -6.14
CA PRO A 137 5.74 3.26 -6.47
C PRO A 137 5.26 3.33 -7.93
N ASP A 138 6.10 3.00 -8.90
CA ASP A 138 5.76 3.07 -10.33
C ASP A 138 4.77 1.98 -10.74
N PHE A 139 4.92 0.77 -10.18
CA PHE A 139 3.92 -0.29 -10.31
C PHE A 139 2.55 0.15 -9.77
N PHE A 140 2.51 0.95 -8.71
CA PHE A 140 1.26 1.43 -8.10
C PHE A 140 0.64 2.65 -8.80
N LEU A 141 1.46 3.59 -9.28
CA LEU A 141 0.98 4.67 -10.15
C LEU A 141 0.46 4.11 -11.49
N GLY A 142 1.07 3.03 -12.00
CA GLY A 142 0.60 2.32 -13.19
C GLY A 142 -0.72 1.57 -13.00
N GLN A 143 -1.01 1.05 -11.80
CA GLN A 143 -2.29 0.37 -11.51
C GLN A 143 -3.45 1.33 -11.23
N HIS A 144 -3.21 2.53 -10.72
CA HIS A 144 -4.27 3.52 -10.48
C HIS A 144 -5.06 3.92 -11.74
N SER A 145 -4.53 3.69 -12.94
CA SER A 145 -5.25 4.00 -14.19
C SER A 145 -5.99 2.78 -14.76
N TRP A 146 -5.37 1.59 -14.75
CA TRP A 146 -5.95 0.36 -15.29
C TRP A 146 -6.92 -0.35 -14.34
N PHE A 147 -6.69 -0.31 -13.03
CA PHE A 147 -7.56 -0.94 -12.03
C PHE A 147 -8.92 -0.26 -11.95
N TYR A 148 -8.96 1.09 -11.98
CA TYR A 148 -10.22 1.84 -12.06
C TYR A 148 -10.97 1.56 -13.36
N SER A 149 -10.30 1.46 -14.51
CA SER A 149 -10.96 1.08 -15.77
C SER A 149 -11.55 -0.33 -15.75
N LEU A 150 -10.95 -1.28 -15.02
CA LEU A 150 -11.43 -2.65 -14.94
C LEU A 150 -12.63 -2.80 -13.98
N VAL A 151 -12.64 -2.05 -12.88
CA VAL A 151 -13.73 -2.03 -11.88
C VAL A 151 -14.94 -1.22 -12.39
N ASP A 152 -14.70 -0.04 -12.99
CA ASP A 152 -15.75 0.79 -13.59
C ASP A 152 -16.34 0.12 -14.85
N GLY A 153 -15.52 -0.66 -15.56
CA GLY A 153 -15.95 -1.50 -16.68
C GLY A 153 -16.83 -2.68 -16.27
N SER A 154 -16.73 -3.19 -15.04
CA SER A 154 -17.63 -4.24 -14.55
C SER A 154 -18.99 -3.71 -14.08
N ASP A 155 -19.03 -2.52 -13.45
CA ASP A 155 -20.27 -1.93 -12.95
C ASP A 155 -21.16 -1.41 -14.10
N SER A 156 -20.55 -0.90 -15.17
CA SER A 156 -21.26 -0.46 -16.38
C SER A 156 -21.89 -1.60 -17.18
N LEU A 157 -21.34 -2.81 -17.13
CA LEU A 157 -21.94 -4.00 -17.73
C LEU A 157 -23.14 -4.53 -16.92
N VAL A 158 -23.15 -4.32 -15.60
CA VAL A 158 -24.26 -4.69 -14.72
C VAL A 158 -25.44 -3.72 -14.91
N ASP A 159 -25.20 -2.41 -14.96
CA ASP A 159 -26.24 -1.39 -15.23
C ASP A 159 -26.80 -1.48 -16.66
N GLY A 160 -25.96 -1.81 -17.65
CA GLY A 160 -26.38 -2.06 -19.03
C GLY A 160 -27.30 -3.29 -19.16
N SER A 161 -26.97 -4.37 -18.44
CA SER A 161 -27.78 -5.59 -18.41
C SER A 161 -29.14 -5.38 -17.72
N GLU A 162 -29.22 -4.55 -16.68
CA GLU A 162 -30.50 -4.24 -16.03
C GLU A 162 -31.40 -3.36 -16.91
N ARG A 163 -30.83 -2.39 -17.64
CA ARG A 163 -31.59 -1.53 -18.57
C ARG A 163 -32.18 -2.27 -19.77
N GLU A 164 -31.49 -3.27 -20.32
CA GLU A 164 -32.05 -4.09 -21.41
C GLU A 164 -33.17 -5.03 -20.93
N SER A 165 -33.15 -5.46 -19.67
CA SER A 165 -34.20 -6.30 -19.09
C SER A 165 -35.48 -5.54 -18.68
N LEU A 166 -35.40 -4.20 -18.57
CA LEU A 166 -36.48 -3.33 -18.13
C LEU A 166 -37.21 -2.61 -19.29
N ILE A 167 -36.92 -2.94 -20.56
CA ILE A 167 -37.72 -2.43 -21.68
C ILE A 167 -39.13 -3.05 -21.57
N PRO A 168 -40.17 -2.27 -21.25
CA PRO A 168 -41.52 -2.80 -21.19
C PRO A 168 -41.96 -3.18 -22.60
N VAL A 169 -42.56 -4.36 -22.73
CA VAL A 169 -43.18 -4.89 -23.96
C VAL A 169 -44.35 -4.00 -24.48
N SER A 170 -44.56 -2.81 -23.92
CA SER A 170 -45.64 -1.89 -24.30
C SER A 170 -45.49 -1.28 -25.69
N ASP A 171 -44.30 -1.32 -26.30
CA ASP A 171 -44.05 -0.74 -27.63
C ASP A 171 -44.12 -1.78 -28.78
N GLN A 172 -44.50 -3.03 -28.52
CA GLN A 172 -44.70 -4.07 -29.56
C GLN A 172 -46.17 -4.22 -30.02
N LEU A 173 -47.09 -3.34 -29.60
CA LEU A 173 -48.51 -3.38 -29.99
C LEU A 173 -49.02 -2.09 -30.66
N ALA A 174 -48.22 -1.48 -31.53
CA ALA A 174 -48.67 -0.43 -32.46
C ALA A 174 -48.58 -0.92 -33.92
#